data_AF-A0A8J5ASQ2-F1
#
_entry.id   AF-A0A8J5ASQ2-F1
#
_cell.length_a   1.000
_cell.length_b   1.000
_cell.length_c   1.000
_cell.angle_alpha   90.00
_cell.angle_beta   90.00
_cell.angle_gamma   90.00
#
_symmetry.space_group_name_H-M   'P 1'
#
loop_
_entity.id
_entity.type
_entity.pdbx_description
1 polymer ?
#
loop_
_entity_poly.entity_id
_entity_poly.type
_entity_poly.pdbx_seq_one_letter_code
_entity_poly.pdbx_strand_id
1 'polypeptide(L)'
;MVTVDIDSVRYVQDFIGPKFQLPEPVIRELLCISHTLTPSAQRKGTPFQEQKTHIEGTLGYGSINSRVLLGQHAYKFAVFSYLTKVPSWSRKKANLMNFDICRSGLAERLTKDETLVLAFVKSTKLIKSLYVPLAEENTKSGQKFRQMHDTHTATKMLFALIASIQLEHGGAKAEEFVHEVILEGYMTSGLLNLV
;
A
#
# COMPACT_ATOMS: atom_id res chain seq x y z
N MET A 1 9.84 16.61 -18.44
CA MET A 1 8.47 16.30 -18.01
C MET A 1 8.30 14.79 -18.03
N VAL A 2 8.34 14.11 -16.87
CA VAL A 2 8.08 12.67 -16.83
C VAL A 2 6.58 12.48 -16.99
N THR A 3 6.19 11.90 -18.12
CA THR A 3 4.84 11.46 -18.39
C THR A 3 4.63 10.17 -17.61
N VAL A 4 3.80 10.20 -16.56
CA VAL A 4 3.25 8.96 -16.00
C VAL A 4 2.59 8.22 -17.16
N ASP A 5 3.15 7.06 -17.51
CA ASP A 5 2.68 6.26 -18.62
C ASP A 5 1.23 5.83 -18.38
N ILE A 6 0.43 5.86 -19.45
CA ILE A 6 -0.99 5.49 -19.39
C ILE A 6 -1.15 4.03 -18.96
N ASP A 7 -0.17 3.18 -19.27
CA ASP A 7 -0.12 1.78 -18.85
C ASP A 7 -0.01 1.67 -17.33
N SER A 8 0.78 2.52 -16.66
CA SER A 8 0.89 2.52 -15.18
C SER A 8 -0.43 2.90 -14.51
N VAL A 9 -1.16 3.86 -15.08
CA VAL A 9 -2.51 4.22 -14.60
C VAL A 9 -3.45 3.04 -14.77
N ARG A 10 -3.44 2.41 -15.95
CA ARG A 10 -4.28 1.26 -16.27
C ARG A 10 -4.01 0.08 -15.33
N TYR A 11 -2.75 -0.23 -15.04
CA TYR A 11 -2.43 -1.31 -14.09
C TYR A 11 -2.97 -1.06 -12.68
N VAL A 12 -2.95 0.20 -12.20
CA VAL A 12 -3.55 0.53 -10.90
C VAL A 12 -5.06 0.37 -10.96
N GLN A 13 -5.71 0.82 -12.06
CA GLN A 13 -7.14 0.62 -12.27
C GLN A 13 -7.54 -0.86 -12.34
N ASP A 14 -6.79 -1.66 -13.10
CA ASP A 14 -7.02 -3.09 -13.27
C ASP A 14 -6.87 -3.84 -11.93
N PHE A 15 -5.93 -3.41 -11.08
CA PHE A 15 -5.74 -3.98 -9.76
C PHE A 15 -6.86 -3.61 -8.78
N ILE A 16 -7.22 -2.32 -8.68
CA ILE A 16 -8.29 -1.92 -7.77
C ILE A 16 -9.64 -2.43 -8.26
N GLY A 17 -9.78 -2.67 -9.57
CA GLY A 17 -10.99 -3.19 -10.16
C GLY A 17 -12.10 -2.14 -10.29
N PRO A 18 -13.16 -2.45 -11.06
CA PRO A 18 -14.20 -1.49 -11.42
C PRO A 18 -15.02 -1.00 -10.22
N LYS A 19 -15.07 -1.78 -9.14
CA LYS A 19 -15.81 -1.45 -7.91
C LYS A 19 -15.17 -0.32 -7.10
N PHE A 20 -13.87 -0.10 -7.26
CA PHE A 20 -13.07 0.84 -6.48
C PHE A 20 -12.37 1.88 -7.36
N GLN A 21 -12.89 2.09 -8.57
CA GLN A 21 -12.29 2.93 -9.59
C GLN A 21 -12.02 4.34 -9.05
N LEU A 22 -10.79 4.82 -9.21
CA LEU A 22 -10.40 6.17 -8.83
C LEU A 22 -10.35 7.09 -10.05
N PRO A 23 -10.57 8.40 -9.89
CA PRO A 23 -10.32 9.35 -10.97
C PRO A 23 -8.85 9.27 -11.43
N GLU A 24 -8.62 9.30 -12.74
CA GLU A 24 -7.27 9.27 -13.32
C GLU A 24 -6.31 10.31 -12.71
N PRO A 25 -6.73 11.57 -12.45
CA PRO A 25 -5.86 12.55 -11.79
C PRO A 25 -5.33 12.09 -10.43
N VAL A 26 -6.16 11.37 -9.65
CA VAL A 26 -5.78 10.84 -8.33
C VAL A 26 -4.76 9.72 -8.47
N ILE A 27 -4.91 8.84 -9.46
CA ILE A 27 -3.94 7.76 -9.73
C ILE A 27 -2.61 8.35 -10.21
N ARG A 28 -2.66 9.37 -11.08
CA ARG A 28 -1.45 10.07 -11.53
C ARG A 28 -0.74 10.76 -10.36
N GLU A 29 -1.47 11.38 -9.44
CA GLU A 29 -0.92 11.94 -8.20
C GLU A 29 -0.21 10.86 -7.37
N LEU A 30 -0.84 9.71 -7.15
CA LEU A 30 -0.26 8.58 -6.43
C LEU A 30 1.02 8.06 -7.11
N LEU A 31 1.01 7.88 -8.43
CA LEU A 31 2.17 7.41 -9.17
C LEU A 31 3.33 8.42 -9.07
N CYS A 32 3.04 9.72 -9.23
CA CYS A 32 3.98 10.80 -8.99
C CYS A 32 4.58 10.76 -7.57
N ILE A 33 3.77 10.48 -6.54
CA ILE A 33 4.23 10.29 -5.16
C ILE A 33 5.26 9.15 -5.10
N SER A 34 4.98 8.00 -5.71
CA SER A 34 5.93 6.88 -5.73
C SER A 34 7.29 7.29 -6.29
N HIS A 35 7.31 8.01 -7.42
CA HIS A 35 8.55 8.42 -8.07
C HIS A 35 9.40 9.37 -7.18
N THR A 36 8.76 10.28 -6.43
CA THR A 36 9.46 11.20 -5.51
C THR A 36 9.99 10.55 -4.24
N LEU A 37 9.44 9.39 -3.85
CA LEU A 37 9.91 8.62 -2.71
C LEU A 37 11.15 7.76 -3.02
N THR A 38 11.63 7.74 -4.27
CA THR A 38 12.85 6.99 -4.64
C THR A 38 14.14 7.73 -4.21
N PRO A 39 15.20 7.03 -3.75
CA PRO A 39 16.48 7.64 -3.37
C PRO A 39 17.14 8.39 -4.53
N SER A 40 16.92 7.93 -5.76
CA SER A 40 17.32 8.58 -7.00
C SER A 40 16.67 9.96 -7.15
N ALA A 41 15.41 10.14 -6.75
CA ALA A 41 14.72 11.44 -6.74
C ALA A 41 15.22 12.38 -5.64
N GLN A 42 15.93 11.85 -4.65
CA GLN A 42 16.51 12.62 -3.55
C GLN A 42 17.95 13.07 -3.83
N ARG A 43 18.62 12.54 -4.87
CA ARG A 43 19.96 12.99 -5.29
C ARG A 43 19.87 14.32 -6.04
N LYS A 44 20.70 15.30 -5.64
CA LYS A 44 20.81 16.59 -6.31
C LYS A 44 21.23 16.42 -7.78
N GLY A 45 20.61 17.15 -8.69
CA GLY A 45 20.91 17.18 -10.12
C GLY A 45 20.22 16.10 -10.98
N THR A 46 19.27 15.36 -10.42
CA THR A 46 18.52 14.35 -11.20
C THR A 46 17.23 14.94 -11.80
N PRO A 47 16.73 14.41 -12.93
CA PRO A 47 15.45 14.83 -13.51
C PRO A 47 14.24 14.62 -12.58
N PHE A 48 14.42 13.81 -11.54
CA PHE A 48 13.43 13.51 -10.51
C PHE A 48 13.45 14.52 -9.35
N GLN A 49 14.54 15.30 -9.19
CA GLN A 49 14.58 16.40 -8.21
C GLN A 49 13.63 17.53 -8.61
N GLU A 50 13.59 17.90 -9.90
CA GLU A 50 12.65 18.92 -10.42
C GLU A 50 11.18 18.52 -10.21
N GLN A 51 10.89 17.21 -10.22
CA GLN A 51 9.56 16.66 -9.94
C GLN A 51 9.23 16.73 -8.45
N LYS A 52 10.21 16.41 -7.59
CA LYS A 52 10.08 16.58 -6.15
C LYS A 52 9.76 18.03 -5.80
N THR A 53 10.47 19.02 -6.35
CA THR A 53 10.18 20.45 -6.13
C THR A 53 8.82 20.88 -6.68
N HIS A 54 8.38 20.34 -7.82
CA HIS A 54 7.04 20.62 -8.34
C HIS A 54 5.93 20.07 -7.42
N ILE A 55 6.05 18.81 -6.99
CA ILE A 55 5.09 18.14 -6.09
C ILE A 55 5.14 18.76 -4.69
N GLU A 56 6.31 19.13 -4.19
CA GLU A 56 6.50 19.93 -2.98
C GLU A 56 5.81 21.28 -3.07
N GLY A 57 5.91 21.94 -4.22
CA GLY A 57 5.32 23.25 -4.48
C GLY A 57 3.79 23.22 -4.72
N THR A 58 3.24 22.10 -5.19
CA THR A 58 1.79 21.96 -5.46
C THR A 58 1.02 21.21 -4.38
N LEU A 59 1.61 20.21 -3.75
CA LEU A 59 0.94 19.32 -2.78
C LEU A 59 1.57 19.40 -1.38
N GLY A 60 2.86 19.75 -1.26
CA GLY A 60 3.61 19.76 0.00
C GLY A 60 3.91 18.37 0.56
N TYR A 61 5.13 18.12 1.08
CA TYR A 61 5.48 16.82 1.70
C TYR A 61 4.53 16.41 2.84
N GLY A 62 3.89 17.38 3.49
CA GLY A 62 2.92 17.16 4.55
C GLY A 62 1.67 16.40 4.09
N SER A 63 1.16 16.65 2.87
CA SER A 63 -0.05 15.99 2.37
C SER A 63 0.19 14.52 2.05
N ILE A 64 1.37 14.18 1.53
CA ILE A 64 1.78 12.82 1.17
C ILE A 64 1.88 11.94 2.42
N ASN A 65 2.62 12.40 3.43
CA ASN A 65 2.75 11.67 4.70
C ASN A 65 1.39 11.56 5.42
N SER A 66 0.54 12.57 5.31
CA SER A 66 -0.82 12.53 5.86
C SER A 66 -1.70 11.50 5.16
N ARG A 67 -1.62 11.38 3.83
CA ARG A 67 -2.38 10.39 3.05
C ARG A 67 -1.92 8.96 3.36
N VAL A 68 -0.62 8.71 3.45
CA VAL A 68 -0.07 7.42 3.89
C VAL A 68 -0.53 7.08 5.31
N LEU A 69 -0.47 8.03 6.24
CA LEU A 69 -0.89 7.85 7.62
C LEU A 69 -2.39 7.51 7.71
N LEU A 70 -3.24 8.26 6.99
CA LEU A 70 -4.68 7.98 6.90
C LEU A 70 -4.93 6.55 6.42
N GLY A 71 -4.26 6.14 5.35
CA GLY A 71 -4.38 4.80 4.78
C GLY A 71 -3.91 3.70 5.72
N GLN A 72 -2.85 3.94 6.47
CA GLN A 72 -2.36 3.00 7.48
C GLN A 72 -3.39 2.79 8.59
N HIS A 73 -4.04 3.86 9.06
CA HIS A 73 -5.10 3.76 10.06
C HIS A 73 -6.35 3.07 9.51
N ALA A 74 -6.75 3.40 8.29
CA ALA A 74 -7.86 2.77 7.58
C ALA A 74 -7.64 1.26 7.43
N TYR A 75 -6.45 0.86 6.99
CA TYR A 75 -6.05 -0.53 6.85
C TYR A 75 -6.12 -1.27 8.19
N LYS A 76 -5.52 -0.73 9.26
CA LYS A 76 -5.56 -1.34 10.59
C LYS A 76 -6.99 -1.51 11.10
N PHE A 77 -7.82 -0.48 10.94
CA PHE A 77 -9.22 -0.55 11.33
C PHE A 77 -9.96 -1.65 10.57
N ALA A 78 -9.79 -1.71 9.24
CA ALA A 78 -10.40 -2.73 8.41
C ALA A 78 -9.93 -4.14 8.80
N VAL A 79 -8.65 -4.35 9.10
CA VAL A 79 -8.11 -5.62 9.61
C VAL A 79 -8.79 -6.02 10.92
N PHE A 80 -8.88 -5.12 11.90
CA PHE A 80 -9.54 -5.43 13.17
C PHE A 80 -11.05 -5.69 13.00
N SER A 81 -11.72 -4.91 12.16
CA SER A 81 -13.13 -5.12 11.79
C SER A 81 -13.33 -6.51 11.17
N TYR A 82 -12.44 -6.92 10.27
CA TYR A 82 -12.45 -8.26 9.68
C TYR A 82 -12.30 -9.33 10.77
N LEU A 83 -11.24 -9.26 11.58
CA LEU A 83 -10.92 -10.30 12.55
C LEU A 83 -11.98 -10.46 13.64
N THR A 84 -12.63 -9.38 14.07
CA THR A 84 -13.71 -9.44 15.08
C THR A 84 -14.97 -10.15 14.55
N LYS A 85 -15.17 -10.15 13.22
CA LYS A 85 -16.26 -10.85 12.52
C LYS A 85 -15.92 -12.31 12.17
N VAL A 86 -14.65 -12.72 12.22
CA VAL A 86 -14.25 -14.12 11.96
C VAL A 86 -14.73 -15.02 13.11
N PRO A 87 -15.44 -16.13 12.82
CA PRO A 87 -15.90 -17.07 13.83
C PRO A 87 -14.74 -17.54 14.70
N SER A 88 -14.79 -17.27 16.01
CA SER A 88 -13.70 -17.64 16.91
C SER A 88 -13.57 -19.16 17.00
N TRP A 89 -12.35 -19.69 16.94
CA TRP A 89 -12.07 -21.08 17.33
C TRP A 89 -12.16 -21.31 18.85
N SER A 90 -12.33 -20.23 19.62
CA SER A 90 -12.52 -20.28 21.08
C SER A 90 -13.95 -20.70 21.40
N ARG A 91 -14.20 -22.01 21.46
CA ARG A 91 -15.49 -22.61 21.85
C ARG A 91 -15.95 -22.31 23.30
N LYS A 92 -15.29 -21.43 24.05
CA LYS A 92 -15.44 -21.36 25.52
C LYS A 92 -15.90 -20.04 26.14
N LYS A 93 -16.30 -19.00 25.39
CA LYS A 93 -16.86 -17.78 26.03
C LYS A 93 -18.04 -17.18 25.26
N ALA A 94 -19.02 -16.69 26.02
CA ALA A 94 -20.28 -16.08 25.61
C ALA A 94 -20.14 -14.69 24.94
N ASN A 95 -19.02 -14.42 24.26
CA ASN A 95 -18.77 -13.14 23.58
C ASN A 95 -19.29 -13.22 22.13
N LEU A 96 -20.30 -12.43 21.82
CA LEU A 96 -20.89 -12.29 20.47
C LEU A 96 -19.92 -11.66 19.45
N MET A 97 -18.83 -11.03 19.90
CA MET A 97 -17.75 -10.49 19.07
C MET A 97 -16.39 -10.91 19.60
N ASN A 98 -15.50 -11.30 18.69
CA ASN A 98 -14.20 -11.87 19.01
C ASN A 98 -13.14 -10.79 19.28
N PHE A 99 -13.34 -9.91 20.26
CA PHE A 99 -12.37 -8.84 20.55
C PHE A 99 -11.01 -9.37 21.05
N ASP A 100 -10.96 -10.59 21.59
CA ASP A 100 -9.72 -11.22 22.05
C ASP A 100 -8.72 -11.43 20.89
N ILE A 101 -9.21 -11.59 19.66
CA ILE A 101 -8.36 -11.78 18.47
C ILE A 101 -7.53 -10.54 18.14
N CYS A 102 -7.94 -9.34 18.57
CA CYS A 102 -7.21 -8.10 18.29
C CYS A 102 -5.83 -8.06 18.97
N ARG A 103 -5.61 -8.92 19.98
CA ARG A 103 -4.31 -9.11 20.66
C ARG A 103 -3.56 -10.36 20.19
N SER A 104 -4.04 -11.03 19.15
CA SER A 104 -3.39 -12.24 18.62
C SER A 104 -2.16 -11.93 17.78
N GLY A 105 -1.23 -12.89 17.69
CA GLY A 105 -0.09 -12.80 16.77
C GLY A 105 -0.52 -12.65 15.30
N LEU A 106 -1.71 -13.14 14.92
CA LEU A 106 -2.28 -12.92 13.60
C LEU A 106 -2.64 -11.44 13.37
N ALA A 107 -3.29 -10.80 14.34
CA ALA A 107 -3.61 -9.37 14.24
C ALA A 107 -2.34 -8.51 14.19
N GLU A 108 -1.33 -8.86 14.98
CA GLU A 108 -0.03 -8.19 14.93
C GLU A 108 0.65 -8.36 13.56
N ARG A 109 0.66 -9.58 13.02
CA ARG A 109 1.22 -9.86 11.69
C ARG A 109 0.49 -9.06 10.61
N LEU A 110 -0.84 -9.13 10.56
CA LEU A 110 -1.62 -8.41 9.55
C LEU A 110 -1.46 -6.88 9.62
N THR A 111 -1.16 -6.31 10.80
CA THR A 111 -1.09 -4.84 10.99
C THR A 111 0.32 -4.25 11.05
N LYS A 112 1.35 -5.06 11.35
CA LYS A 112 2.74 -4.60 11.51
C LYS A 112 3.73 -5.24 10.55
N ASP A 113 3.40 -6.39 9.96
CA ASP A 113 4.32 -7.09 9.07
C ASP A 113 4.29 -6.48 7.66
N GLU A 114 5.14 -5.49 7.43
CA GLU A 114 5.32 -4.88 6.10
C GLU A 114 5.84 -5.89 5.05
N THR A 115 6.42 -7.01 5.47
CA THR A 115 6.91 -8.04 4.53
C THR A 115 5.77 -8.81 3.89
N LEU A 116 4.66 -9.02 4.63
CA LEU A 116 3.43 -9.61 4.10
C LEU A 116 2.80 -8.70 3.04
N VAL A 117 2.74 -7.39 3.33
CA VAL A 117 2.26 -6.38 2.39
C VAL A 117 3.10 -6.36 1.12
N LEU A 118 4.44 -6.37 1.26
CA LEU A 118 5.33 -6.42 0.10
C LEU A 118 5.13 -7.72 -0.70
N ALA A 119 5.01 -8.87 -0.04
CA ALA A 119 4.80 -10.16 -0.72
C ALA A 119 3.51 -10.14 -1.55
N PHE A 120 2.45 -9.56 -1.02
CA PHE A 120 1.21 -9.35 -1.74
C PHE A 120 1.36 -8.39 -2.93
N VAL A 121 1.97 -7.22 -2.74
CA VAL A 121 2.22 -6.26 -3.84
C VAL A 121 3.07 -6.86 -4.96
N LYS A 122 4.02 -7.75 -4.62
CA LYS A 122 4.80 -8.52 -5.60
C LYS A 122 3.93 -9.53 -6.36
N SER A 123 2.97 -10.16 -5.70
CA SER A 123 2.07 -11.15 -6.31
C SER A 123 1.06 -10.53 -7.29
N THR A 124 0.72 -9.25 -7.13
CA THR A 124 -0.35 -8.56 -7.90
C THR A 124 0.15 -7.79 -9.12
N LYS A 125 1.43 -7.92 -9.51
CA LYS A 125 2.12 -7.13 -10.55
C LYS A 125 2.10 -5.60 -10.32
N LEU A 126 1.52 -5.11 -9.23
CA LEU A 126 1.46 -3.69 -8.86
C LEU A 126 2.83 -3.07 -8.69
N ILE A 127 3.81 -3.88 -8.30
CA ILE A 127 5.21 -3.46 -8.16
C ILE A 127 5.81 -2.94 -9.46
N LYS A 128 5.24 -3.23 -10.65
CA LYS A 128 5.76 -2.64 -11.91
C LYS A 128 5.23 -1.23 -12.17
N SER A 129 4.06 -0.92 -11.63
CA SER A 129 3.36 0.34 -11.88
C SER A 129 3.60 1.33 -10.75
N LEU A 130 3.69 0.83 -9.51
CA LEU A 130 3.95 1.62 -8.31
C LEU A 130 5.43 1.84 -8.02
N TYR A 131 6.36 1.40 -8.88
CA TYR A 131 7.78 1.51 -8.58
C TYR A 131 8.62 1.68 -9.85
N VAL A 132 9.54 2.64 -9.78
CA VAL A 132 10.64 2.72 -10.74
C VAL A 132 11.86 2.11 -10.07
N PRO A 133 12.43 1.02 -10.62
CA PRO A 133 13.66 0.48 -10.11
C PRO A 133 14.76 1.52 -10.12
N LEU A 134 15.45 1.64 -8.99
CA LEU A 134 16.75 2.29 -8.94
C LEU A 134 17.68 1.62 -9.95
N ALA A 135 18.38 2.42 -10.76
CA ALA A 135 19.43 1.92 -11.64
C ALA A 135 20.46 1.15 -10.82
N GLU A 136 20.88 -0.01 -11.31
CA GLU A 136 21.76 -0.93 -10.59
C GLU A 136 23.16 -0.31 -10.40
N GLU A 137 23.46 0.13 -9.18
CA GLU A 137 24.85 0.33 -8.77
C GLU A 137 25.39 -1.04 -8.30
N ASN A 138 26.29 -1.62 -9.11
CA ASN A 138 26.88 -2.97 -9.05
C ASN A 138 27.56 -3.36 -7.71
N THR A 139 26.87 -3.33 -6.58
CA THR A 139 27.45 -3.67 -5.26
C THR A 139 26.55 -4.62 -4.47
N LYS A 140 27.14 -5.72 -3.98
CA LYS A 140 26.46 -6.76 -3.19
C LYS A 140 25.89 -6.23 -1.86
N SER A 141 26.38 -5.10 -1.34
CA SER A 141 25.82 -4.39 -0.17
C SER A 141 24.52 -3.63 -0.48
N GLY A 142 24.27 -3.28 -1.74
CA GLY A 142 23.05 -2.58 -2.18
C GLY A 142 21.80 -3.45 -2.17
N GLN A 143 21.92 -4.79 -2.11
CA GLN A 143 20.76 -5.70 -2.18
C GLN A 143 19.87 -5.65 -0.93
N LYS A 144 20.44 -5.59 0.29
CA LYS A 144 19.64 -5.48 1.53
C LYS A 144 18.97 -4.11 1.68
N PHE A 145 19.69 -3.05 1.32
CA PHE A 145 19.13 -1.69 1.29
C PHE A 145 17.99 -1.59 0.28
N ARG A 146 18.15 -2.18 -0.91
CA ARG A 146 17.09 -2.30 -1.94
C ARG A 146 15.87 -3.04 -1.41
N GLN A 147 16.04 -4.19 -0.74
CA GLN A 147 14.91 -4.93 -0.17
C GLN A 147 14.15 -4.12 0.88
N MET A 148 14.82 -3.45 1.82
CA MET A 148 14.15 -2.58 2.79
C MET A 148 13.45 -1.40 2.13
N HIS A 149 14.10 -0.76 1.17
CA HIS A 149 13.55 0.39 0.46
C HIS A 149 12.32 0.00 -0.37
N ASP A 150 12.38 -1.11 -1.08
CA ASP A 150 11.28 -1.64 -1.91
C ASP A 150 10.09 -2.04 -1.03
N THR A 151 10.34 -2.61 0.16
CA THR A 151 9.31 -2.95 1.17
C THR A 151 8.58 -1.70 1.63
N HIS A 152 9.34 -0.68 2.02
CA HIS A 152 8.78 0.53 2.61
C HIS A 152 8.00 1.36 1.59
N THR A 153 8.49 1.50 0.36
CA THR A 153 7.79 2.24 -0.69
C THR A 153 6.52 1.53 -1.15
N ALA A 154 6.57 0.20 -1.39
CA ALA A 154 5.39 -0.56 -1.78
C ALA A 154 4.27 -0.49 -0.73
N THR A 155 4.63 -0.60 0.55
CA THR A 155 3.70 -0.51 1.67
C THR A 155 3.07 0.88 1.77
N LYS A 156 3.88 1.94 1.66
CA LYS A 156 3.38 3.33 1.64
C LYS A 156 2.42 3.59 0.49
N MET A 157 2.74 3.06 -0.70
CA MET A 157 1.90 3.24 -1.88
C MET A 157 0.56 2.52 -1.74
N LEU A 158 0.55 1.31 -1.16
CA LEU A 158 -0.70 0.61 -0.86
C LEU A 158 -1.55 1.38 0.16
N PHE A 159 -0.94 1.93 1.21
CA PHE A 159 -1.67 2.78 2.17
C PHE A 159 -2.19 4.06 1.52
N ALA A 160 -1.39 4.75 0.71
CA ALA A 160 -1.84 5.93 -0.02
C ALA A 160 -3.01 5.62 -0.98
N LEU A 161 -3.03 4.42 -1.57
CA LEU A 161 -4.13 3.94 -2.40
C LEU A 161 -5.41 3.71 -1.58
N ILE A 162 -5.31 3.03 -0.43
CA ILE A 162 -6.44 2.83 0.50
C ILE A 162 -7.01 4.18 0.96
N ALA A 163 -6.14 5.12 1.31
CA ALA A 163 -6.56 6.47 1.68
C ALA A 163 -7.27 7.20 0.55
N SER A 164 -6.83 7.01 -0.70
CA SER A 164 -7.48 7.63 -1.85
C SER A 164 -8.87 7.04 -2.09
N ILE A 165 -9.04 5.72 -1.93
CA ILE A 165 -10.37 5.10 -1.93
C ILE A 165 -11.23 5.65 -0.79
N GLN A 166 -10.67 5.86 0.39
CA GLN A 166 -11.40 6.42 1.52
C GLN A 166 -11.84 7.87 1.28
N LEU A 167 -11.00 8.70 0.66
CA LEU A 167 -11.31 10.11 0.39
C LEU A 167 -12.35 10.26 -0.72
N GLU A 168 -12.24 9.45 -1.78
CA GLU A 168 -13.15 9.53 -2.94
C GLU A 168 -14.49 8.81 -2.70
N HIS A 169 -14.48 7.67 -2.01
CA HIS A 169 -15.63 6.78 -1.89
C HIS A 169 -16.12 6.56 -0.44
N GLY A 170 -15.43 7.11 0.55
CA GLY A 170 -15.75 6.98 1.96
C GLY A 170 -15.17 5.74 2.66
N GLY A 171 -15.22 5.75 3.99
CA GLY A 171 -14.58 4.73 4.84
C GLY A 171 -15.11 3.30 4.63
N ALA A 172 -16.42 3.15 4.41
CA ALA A 172 -17.02 1.83 4.17
C ALA A 172 -16.46 1.16 2.90
N LYS A 173 -16.22 1.95 1.84
CA LYS A 173 -15.65 1.43 0.59
C LYS A 173 -14.18 1.07 0.74
N ALA A 174 -13.43 1.84 1.52
CA ALA A 174 -12.04 1.53 1.84
C ALA A 174 -11.92 0.25 2.69
N GLU A 175 -12.83 0.05 3.65
CA GLU A 175 -12.90 -1.20 4.43
C GLU A 175 -13.19 -2.39 3.52
N GLU A 176 -14.20 -2.27 2.65
CA GLU A 176 -14.58 -3.30 1.68
C GLU A 176 -13.41 -3.65 0.75
N PHE A 177 -12.67 -2.65 0.25
CA PHE A 177 -11.46 -2.86 -0.55
C PHE A 177 -10.39 -3.65 0.20
N VAL A 178 -10.14 -3.31 1.47
CA VAL A 178 -9.15 -4.03 2.28
C VAL A 178 -9.58 -5.47 2.51
N HIS A 179 -10.87 -5.73 2.74
CA HIS A 179 -11.38 -7.09 2.95
C HIS A 179 -11.29 -7.92 1.68
N GLU A 180 -11.89 -7.45 0.59
CA GLU A 180 -12.08 -8.21 -0.66
C GLU A 180 -10.82 -8.30 -1.52
N VAL A 181 -9.96 -7.28 -1.51
CA VAL A 181 -8.78 -7.26 -2.39
C VAL A 181 -7.53 -7.68 -1.64
N ILE A 182 -7.32 -7.13 -0.44
CA ILE A 182 -6.07 -7.33 0.29
C ILE A 182 -6.12 -8.59 1.15
N LEU A 183 -7.08 -8.70 2.07
CA LEU A 183 -7.15 -9.82 3.01
C LEU A 183 -7.53 -11.14 2.33
N GLU A 184 -8.51 -11.13 1.44
CA GLU A 184 -8.79 -12.29 0.58
C GLU A 184 -7.61 -12.61 -0.34
N GLY A 185 -6.91 -11.59 -0.84
CA GLY A 185 -5.67 -11.74 -1.59
C GLY A 185 -4.60 -12.50 -0.81
N TYR A 186 -4.41 -12.20 0.49
CA TYR A 186 -3.49 -12.94 1.36
C TYR A 186 -3.89 -14.40 1.53
N MET A 187 -5.19 -14.68 1.69
CA MET A 187 -5.72 -16.03 1.87
C MET A 187 -5.57 -16.88 0.60
N THR A 188 -6.00 -16.34 -0.55
CA THR A 188 -5.97 -17.03 -1.85
C THR A 188 -4.56 -17.26 -2.36
N SER A 189 -3.64 -16.35 -2.07
CA SER A 189 -2.23 -16.46 -2.46
C SER A 189 -1.41 -17.36 -1.52
N GLY A 190 -2.02 -17.91 -0.46
CA GLY A 190 -1.31 -18.71 0.55
C GLY A 190 -0.27 -17.93 1.36
N LEU A 191 -0.27 -16.59 1.29
CA LEU A 191 0.72 -15.74 1.96
C LEU A 191 0.61 -15.81 3.49
N LEU A 192 -0.58 -16.14 4.01
CA LEU A 192 -0.78 -16.41 5.43
C LEU A 192 -0.13 -17.72 5.88
N ASN A 193 0.04 -18.69 4.96
CA ASN A 193 0.60 -20.02 5.20
C ASN A 193 2.11 -20.11 4.90
N LEU A 194 2.75 -19.03 4.42
CA LEU A 194 4.21 -18.93 4.35
C LEU A 194 4.77 -18.74 5.77
N VAL A 195 4.66 -19.80 6.58
CA VAL A 195 5.39 -20.11 7.83
C VAL A 195 5.44 -21.62 7.97
#